data_AF-A0A7C2W902-F1
#
_entry.id   AF-A0A7C2W902-F1
#
_cell.length_a   1.000
_cell.length_b   1.000
_cell.length_c   1.000
_cell.angle_alpha   90.00
_cell.angle_beta   90.00
_cell.angle_gamma   90.00
#
_symmetry.space_group_name_H-M   'P 1'
#
loop_
_entity.id
_entity.type
_entity.pdbx_description
1 polymer ?
#
loop_
_entity_poly.entity_id
_entity_poly.type
_entity_poly.pdbx_seq_one_letter_code
_entity_poly.pdbx_strand_id
1 'polypeptide(L)'
;MSEKIPVSDFYKVIDYVTIFKSEKWWEAVAIIESFGRRSIAMYLWQFREGKWKRKHKFQLRNLEEWERVKAAIDKLAPQVYK
;
A
#
# COMPACT_ATOMS: atom_id res chain seq x y z
N MET A 1 5.15 13.39 16.12
CA MET A 1 3.82 12.86 15.72
C MET A 1 4.02 12.08 14.43
N SER A 2 3.61 10.81 14.35
CA SER A 2 3.71 10.06 13.10
C SER A 2 2.75 10.67 12.07
N GLU A 3 3.26 10.98 10.88
CA GLU A 3 2.45 11.52 9.80
C GLU A 3 1.48 10.45 9.29
N LYS A 4 0.18 10.74 9.28
CA LYS A 4 -0.82 9.78 8.78
C LYS A 4 -0.68 9.65 7.26
N ILE A 5 -0.75 8.43 6.75
CA ILE A 5 -0.78 8.21 5.30
C ILE A 5 -2.05 8.83 4.68
N PRO A 6 -1.98 9.40 3.46
CA PRO A 6 -3.08 10.12 2.82
C PRO A 6 -4.09 9.17 2.18
N VAL A 7 -4.76 8.39 3.02
CA VAL A 7 -5.86 7.50 2.64
C VAL A 7 -7.18 8.25 2.77
N SER A 8 -8.13 7.98 1.87
CA SER A 8 -9.49 8.53 1.95
C SER A 8 -10.19 8.11 3.24
N ASP A 9 -10.95 9.03 3.85
CA ASP A 9 -11.72 8.81 5.08
C ASP A 9 -12.73 7.64 5.03
N PHE A 10 -13.07 7.20 3.81
CA PHE A 10 -13.85 5.98 3.61
C PHE A 10 -13.21 4.72 4.24
N TYR A 11 -11.88 4.68 4.31
CA TYR A 11 -11.14 3.57 4.93
C TYR A 11 -10.64 3.96 6.32
N LYS A 12 -10.83 3.06 7.28
CA LYS A 12 -10.09 3.13 8.54
C LYS A 12 -8.72 2.48 8.35
N VAL A 13 -7.65 3.24 8.52
CA VAL A 13 -6.28 2.70 8.55
C VAL A 13 -6.02 2.11 9.94
N ILE A 14 -5.78 0.81 10.01
CA ILE A 14 -5.49 0.10 11.26
C ILE A 14 -4.01 0.20 11.60
N ASP A 15 -3.14 -0.05 10.61
CA ASP A 15 -1.68 0.06 10.72
C ASP A 15 -1.08 0.23 9.32
N TYR A 16 0.17 0.69 9.24
CA TYR A 16 0.89 0.82 7.97
C TYR A 16 2.40 0.80 8.13
N VAL A 17 3.09 0.38 7.07
CA VAL A 17 4.54 0.46 6.91
C VAL A 17 4.83 1.33 5.69
N THR A 18 5.65 2.37 5.87
CA THR A 18 6.20 3.13 4.74
C THR A 18 7.34 2.35 4.12
N ILE A 19 7.25 2.09 2.81
CA ILE A 19 8.29 1.40 2.03
C ILE A 19 9.29 2.43 1.50
N PHE A 20 8.79 3.56 1.01
CA PHE A 20 9.60 4.62 0.45
C PHE A 20 8.91 5.97 0.64
N LYS A 21 9.68 7.01 0.94
CA LYS A 21 9.17 8.38 1.01
C LYS A 21 10.24 9.39 0.59
N SER A 22 9.83 10.33 -0.26
CA SER A 22 10.59 11.49 -0.72
C SER A 22 9.68 12.71 -0.77
N GLU A 23 10.20 13.85 -1.22
CA GLU A 23 9.39 15.07 -1.43
C GLU A 23 8.32 14.92 -2.52
N LYS A 24 8.52 14.00 -3.47
CA LYS A 24 7.60 13.81 -4.62
C LYS A 24 6.76 12.56 -4.53
N TRP A 25 7.24 11.52 -3.84
CA TRP A 25 6.64 10.18 -3.88
C TRP A 25 6.58 9.57 -2.49
N TRP A 26 5.47 8.88 -2.21
CA TRP A 26 5.30 8.12 -0.98
C TRP A 26 4.66 6.77 -1.32
N GLU A 27 5.30 5.70 -0.90
CA GLU A 27 4.82 4.33 -1.01
C GLU A 27 4.65 3.72 0.39
N ALA A 28 3.50 3.07 0.62
CA ALA A 28 3.23 2.38 1.88
C ALA A 28 2.35 1.16 1.67
N VAL A 29 2.52 0.16 2.53
CA VAL A 29 1.58 -0.97 2.69
C VAL A 29 0.79 -0.75 3.97
N ALA A 30 -0.53 -0.84 3.89
CA ALA A 30 -1.43 -0.55 5.01
C ALA A 30 -2.49 -1.64 5.21
N ILE A 31 -2.85 -1.88 6.46
CA ILE A 31 -4.07 -2.60 6.81
C ILE A 31 -5.21 -1.60 6.80
N ILE A 32 -6.18 -1.81 5.92
CA ILE A 32 -7.37 -0.97 5.80
C ILE A 32 -8.63 -1.75 6.15
N GLU A 33 -9.58 -1.09 6.79
CA GLU A 33 -10.90 -1.62 7.12
C GLU A 33 -12.00 -0.78 6.43
N SER A 34 -12.95 -1.46 5.81
CA SER A 34 -14.17 -0.85 5.24
C SER A 34 -15.33 -1.82 5.39
N PHE A 35 -16.51 -1.33 5.80
CA PHE A 35 -17.70 -2.16 6.04
C PHE A 35 -17.41 -3.40 6.93
N GLY A 36 -16.59 -3.23 7.97
CA GLY A 36 -16.23 -4.30 8.90
C GLY A 36 -15.26 -5.36 8.35
N ARG A 37 -14.75 -5.20 7.12
CA ARG A 37 -13.78 -6.12 6.51
C ARG A 37 -12.40 -5.50 6.43
N ARG A 38 -11.39 -6.26 6.83
CA ARG A 38 -9.97 -5.88 6.74
C ARG A 38 -9.31 -6.45 5.50
N SER A 39 -8.33 -5.71 4.98
CA SER A 39 -7.52 -6.11 3.82
C SER A 39 -6.18 -5.39 3.85
N ILE A 40 -5.20 -5.91 3.12
CA ILE A 40 -3.93 -5.23 2.88
C ILE A 40 -4.07 -4.39 1.62
N ALA A 41 -3.57 -3.15 1.65
CA ALA A 41 -3.46 -2.32 0.47
C ALA A 41 -2.08 -1.68 0.38
N MET A 42 -1.45 -1.84 -0.78
CA MET A 42 -0.27 -1.09 -1.18
C MET A 42 -0.71 0.19 -1.89
N TYR A 43 -0.16 1.31 -1.46
CA TYR A 43 -0.45 2.63 -1.97
C TYR A 43 0.80 3.28 -2.53
N LEU A 44 0.63 4.01 -3.62
CA LEU A 44 1.59 4.97 -4.13
C LEU A 44 0.91 6.33 -4.26
N TRP A 45 1.47 7.35 -3.63
CA TRP A 45 1.05 8.74 -3.75
C TRP A 45 2.13 9.58 -4.40
N GLN A 46 1.70 10.62 -5.09
CA GLN A 46 2.57 11.65 -5.60
C GLN A 46 2.18 13.00 -5.03
N PHE A 47 3.16 13.76 -4.57
CA PHE A 47 2.96 15.13 -4.12
C PHE A 47 2.84 16.04 -5.34
N ARG A 48 1.68 16.70 -5.50
CA ARG A 48 1.41 17.68 -6.56
C ARG A 48 0.47 18.76 -6.04
N GLU A 49 0.75 20.01 -6.37
CA GLU A 49 -0.08 21.17 -5.95
C GLU A 49 -0.28 21.22 -4.43
N GLY A 50 0.80 21.02 -3.66
CA GLY A 50 0.76 21.12 -2.20
C GLY A 50 0.04 19.97 -1.49
N LYS A 51 -0.35 18.89 -2.20
CA LYS A 51 -1.02 17.74 -1.59
C LYS A 51 -0.59 16.40 -2.17
N TRP A 52 -0.67 15.37 -1.33
CA TRP A 52 -0.52 13.99 -1.77
C TRP A 52 -1.75 13.54 -2.56
N LYS A 53 -1.55 13.14 -3.81
CA LYS A 53 -2.59 12.55 -4.67
C LYS A 53 -2.28 11.07 -4.88
N ARG A 54 -3.25 10.19 -4.62
CA ARG A 54 -3.11 8.75 -4.84
C ARG A 54 -2.91 8.46 -6.32
N LYS A 55 -1.80 7.83 -6.68
CA LYS A 55 -1.49 7.36 -8.04
C LYS A 55 -1.89 5.91 -8.23
N HIS A 56 -1.52 5.05 -7.29
CA HIS A 56 -1.93 3.65 -7.32
C HIS A 56 -2.44 3.17 -5.96
N LYS A 57 -3.35 2.21 -6.04
CA LYS A 57 -3.81 1.38 -4.92
C LYS A 57 -3.94 -0.04 -5.45
N PHE A 58 -3.19 -0.95 -4.86
CA PHE A 58 -3.33 -2.38 -5.09
C PHE A 58 -3.80 -3.02 -3.78
N GLN A 59 -4.91 -3.76 -3.81
CA GLN A 59 -5.56 -4.29 -2.60
C GLN A 59 -5.69 -5.79 -2.68
N LEU A 60 -5.31 -6.46 -1.59
CA LEU A 60 -5.41 -7.89 -1.37
C LEU A 60 -6.43 -8.15 -0.27
N ARG A 61 -7.52 -8.80 -0.64
CA ARG A 61 -8.75 -8.87 0.18
C ARG A 61 -8.79 -10.05 1.12
N ASN A 62 -7.97 -11.06 0.88
CA ASN A 62 -7.92 -12.29 1.66
C ASN A 62 -6.53 -12.94 1.56
N LEU A 63 -6.34 -14.00 2.35
CA LEU A 63 -5.08 -14.73 2.43
C LEU A 63 -4.71 -15.41 1.10
N GLU A 64 -5.69 -15.95 0.38
CA GLU A 64 -5.46 -16.64 -0.90
C GLU A 64 -4.90 -15.70 -1.98
N GLU A 65 -5.46 -14.48 -2.11
CA GLU A 65 -4.93 -13.44 -3.00
C GLU A 65 -3.49 -13.06 -2.63
N TRP A 66 -3.20 -12.94 -1.33
CA TRP A 66 -1.85 -12.67 -0.85
C TRP A 66 -0.87 -13.79 -1.22
N GLU A 67 -1.20 -15.05 -0.93
CA GLU A 67 -0.33 -16.19 -1.23
C GLU A 67 -0.02 -16.30 -2.73
N ARG A 68 -1.00 -16.03 -3.60
CA ARG A 68 -0.79 -16.00 -5.05
C ARG A 68 0.19 -14.91 -5.48
N VAL A 69 0.04 -13.69 -4.95
CA VAL A 69 0.94 -12.58 -5.27
C VAL A 69 2.34 -12.85 -4.73
N LYS A 70 2.45 -13.30 -3.48
CA LYS A 70 3.72 -13.68 -2.87
C LYS A 70 4.44 -14.75 -3.68
N ALA A 71 3.76 -15.83 -4.04
CA ALA A 71 4.34 -16.91 -4.84
C ALA A 71 4.80 -16.44 -6.23
N ALA A 72 4.04 -15.53 -6.87
CA ALA A 72 4.45 -14.95 -8.14
C ALA A 72 5.71 -14.07 -8.01
N ILE A 73 5.79 -13.24 -6.97
CA ILE A 73 6.98 -12.43 -6.67
C ILE A 73 8.18 -13.34 -6.38
N ASP A 74 8.03 -14.31 -5.48
CA ASP A 74 9.10 -15.24 -5.10
C ASP A 74 9.64 -16.04 -6.31
N LYS A 75 8.76 -16.39 -7.26
CA LYS A 75 9.16 -17.07 -8.51
C LYS A 75 9.96 -16.18 -9.47
N LEU A 76 9.65 -14.88 -9.53
CA LEU A 76 10.24 -13.95 -10.49
C LEU A 76 11.46 -13.21 -9.93
N ALA A 77 11.51 -12.94 -8.63
CA ALA A 77 12.56 -12.15 -8.01
C ALA A 77 13.99 -12.69 -8.28
N PRO A 78 14.28 -14.01 -8.21
CA PRO A 78 15.62 -14.54 -8.53
C PRO A 78 16.07 -14.34 -9.97
N GLN A 79 15.13 -14.07 -10.89
CA GLN A 79 15.45 -13.79 -12.29
C GLN A 79 15.92 -12.34 -12.50
N VAL A 80 15.60 -11.45 -11.56
CA VAL A 80 15.92 -10.01 -11.62
C VAL A 80 17.04 -9.65 -10.65
N TYR A 81 16.98 -10.19 -9.43
CA TYR A 81 17.91 -9.90 -8.34
C TYR A 81 18.69 -11.19 -8.04
N LYS A 82 19.98 -11.20 -8.42
CA LYS A 82 20.92 -12.28 -8.10
C LYS A 82 21.71 -11.94 -6.85
#